data_AF-A0AAD7K278-F1
#
_entry.id   AF-A0AAD7K278-F1
#
_cell.length_a   1.000
_cell.length_b   1.000
_cell.length_c   1.000
_cell.angle_alpha   90.00
_cell.angle_beta   90.00
_cell.angle_gamma   90.00
#
_symmetry.space_group_name_H-M   'P 1'
#
loop_
_entity.id
_entity.type
_entity.pdbx_description
1 polymer ?
#
loop_
_entity_poly.entity_id
_entity_poly.type
_entity_poly.pdbx_seq_one_letter_code
_entity_poly.pdbx_strand_id
1 'polypeptide(L)'
;FASPVLPGRETIAFPMFSFFVEHNTSQKLIMFDLEMRIDPQNLAPSLAGFYTSGGAFVTGESKDITELLQDGGIPLTSIDTAEILIDSHFDHIGDMSKFPNSTNLVIGPGTNNVTFPGSPDAILLESDFVGHNITELDFSARNLTFSGLKAIDFFGDGSFYLLNTPG
;
A
#
# COMPACT_ATOMS: atom_id res chain seq x y z
N PHE A 1 14.28 -6.24 17.08
CA PHE A 1 12.80 -6.30 17.12
C PHE A 1 12.27 -7.39 18.05
N ALA A 2 12.97 -8.52 18.22
CA ALA A 2 12.74 -9.45 19.32
C ALA A 2 13.99 -9.56 20.20
N SER A 3 13.82 -9.43 21.52
CA SER A 3 14.88 -9.68 22.51
C SER A 3 14.35 -10.66 23.55
N PRO A 4 15.10 -11.71 23.92
CA PRO A 4 16.43 -12.05 23.40
C PRO A 4 16.39 -12.65 21.98
N VAL A 5 17.49 -12.51 21.23
CA VAL A 5 17.68 -13.23 19.96
C VAL A 5 18.05 -14.68 20.29
N LEU A 6 17.23 -15.62 19.83
CA LEU A 6 17.50 -17.05 19.98
C LEU A 6 18.42 -17.54 18.84
N PRO A 7 19.34 -18.50 19.08
CA PRO A 7 20.15 -19.08 18.01
C PRO A 7 19.29 -19.63 16.86
N GLY A 8 19.61 -19.24 15.62
CA GLY A 8 18.84 -19.61 14.43
C GLY A 8 17.59 -18.75 14.18
N ARG A 9 17.39 -17.66 14.95
CA ARG A 9 16.32 -16.67 14.78
C ARG A 9 16.88 -15.25 14.64
N GLU A 10 18.02 -15.12 14.00
CA GLU A 10 18.68 -13.85 13.71
C GLU A 10 17.92 -13.02 12.67
N THR A 11 17.08 -13.67 11.85
CA THR A 11 16.23 -13.06 10.84
C THR A 11 14.77 -13.46 11.03
N ILE A 12 13.86 -12.54 10.73
CA ILE A 12 12.42 -12.81 10.61
C ILE A 12 12.03 -12.50 9.17
N ALA A 13 11.35 -13.44 8.52
CA ALA A 13 10.76 -13.22 7.21
C ALA A 13 9.28 -12.89 7.37
N PHE A 14 8.84 -11.83 6.69
CA PHE A 14 7.45 -11.43 6.63
C PHE A 14 6.99 -11.57 5.18
N PRO A 15 5.91 -12.31 4.91
CA PRO A 15 5.32 -12.30 3.58
C PRO A 15 4.59 -10.97 3.37
N MET A 16 4.71 -10.42 2.18
CA MET A 16 3.94 -9.28 1.71
C MET A 16 2.97 -9.80 0.66
N PHE A 17 1.77 -9.24 0.59
CA PHE A 17 0.75 -9.67 -0.35
C PHE A 17 0.05 -8.46 -0.94
N SER A 18 -0.16 -8.50 -2.25
CA SER A 18 -1.12 -7.64 -2.94
C SER A 18 -2.27 -8.47 -3.51
N PHE A 19 -3.43 -7.86 -3.63
CA PHE A 19 -4.62 -8.50 -4.20
C PHE A 19 -5.14 -7.71 -5.39
N PHE A 20 -5.21 -8.36 -6.54
CA PHE A 20 -5.96 -7.86 -7.69
C PHE A 20 -7.42 -8.30 -7.55
N VAL A 21 -8.34 -7.34 -7.51
CA VAL A 21 -9.77 -7.59 -7.30
C VAL A 21 -10.56 -7.08 -8.50
N GLU A 22 -11.29 -8.00 -9.13
CA GLU A 22 -12.27 -7.69 -10.18
C GLU A 22 -13.65 -7.56 -9.55
N HIS A 23 -14.20 -6.36 -9.56
CA HIS A 23 -15.55 -6.13 -9.05
C HIS A 23 -16.58 -6.21 -10.17
N ASN A 24 -17.28 -7.35 -10.25
CA ASN A 24 -18.23 -7.66 -11.31
C ASN A 24 -19.39 -6.66 -11.43
N THR A 25 -19.92 -6.13 -10.32
CA THR A 25 -21.09 -5.24 -10.40
C THR A 25 -20.75 -3.91 -11.09
N SER A 26 -19.58 -3.34 -10.78
CA SER A 26 -19.14 -2.05 -11.33
C SER A 26 -18.13 -2.18 -12.47
N GLN A 27 -17.70 -3.40 -12.80
CA GLN A 27 -16.61 -3.70 -13.74
C GLN A 27 -15.29 -2.98 -13.40
N LYS A 28 -15.09 -2.65 -12.11
CA LYS A 28 -13.87 -1.97 -11.66
C LYS A 28 -12.79 -2.99 -11.35
N LEU A 29 -11.57 -2.67 -11.75
CA LEU A 29 -10.38 -3.42 -11.38
C LEU A 29 -9.64 -2.61 -10.32
N ILE A 30 -9.40 -3.22 -9.17
CA ILE A 30 -8.67 -2.58 -8.08
C ILE A 30 -7.45 -3.40 -7.68
N MET A 31 -6.38 -2.71 -7.29
CA MET A 31 -5.31 -3.29 -6.52
C MET A 31 -5.54 -2.97 -5.05
N PHE A 32 -5.50 -3.97 -4.18
CA PHE A 32 -5.46 -3.79 -2.73
C PHE A 32 -4.05 -4.14 -2.26
N ASP A 33 -3.34 -3.14 -1.73
CA ASP A 33 -1.89 -3.12 -1.50
C ASP A 33 -1.06 -3.28 -2.78
N LEU A 34 0.20 -2.84 -2.70
CA LEU A 34 1.16 -2.87 -3.80
C LEU A 34 2.52 -3.47 -3.41
N GLU A 35 2.56 -4.18 -2.27
CA GLU A 35 3.78 -4.71 -1.67
C GLU A 35 4.84 -3.61 -1.46
N MET A 36 6.09 -4.03 -1.23
CA MET A 36 7.22 -3.14 -1.15
C MET A 36 7.80 -2.87 -2.55
N ARG A 37 8.39 -1.67 -2.72
CA ARG A 37 9.30 -1.39 -3.84
C ARG A 37 10.41 -2.44 -3.95
N ILE A 38 10.63 -2.97 -5.16
CA ILE A 38 11.77 -3.84 -5.48
C ILE A 38 13.12 -3.11 -5.42
N ASP A 39 13.10 -1.77 -5.42
CA ASP A 39 14.25 -0.88 -5.37
C ASP A 39 14.24 -0.05 -4.06
N PRO A 40 14.46 -0.67 -2.88
CA PRO A 40 14.28 -0.03 -1.58
C PRO A 40 15.17 1.20 -1.33
N GLN A 41 16.26 1.35 -2.10
CA GLN A 41 17.10 2.55 -2.10
C GLN A 41 16.39 3.81 -2.61
N ASN A 42 15.28 3.64 -3.35
CA ASN A 42 14.46 4.71 -3.89
C ASN A 42 13.22 5.01 -3.02
N LEU A 43 13.06 4.34 -1.87
CA LEU A 43 12.08 4.74 -0.86
C LEU A 43 12.42 6.12 -0.29
N ALA A 44 11.49 6.68 0.49
CA ALA A 44 11.74 7.92 1.20
C ALA A 44 13.05 7.84 2.04
N PRO A 45 13.81 8.94 2.20
CA PRO A 45 15.15 8.90 2.77
C PRO A 45 15.26 8.22 4.13
N SER A 46 14.24 8.39 4.98
CA SER A 46 14.13 7.77 6.30
C SER A 46 14.14 6.23 6.20
N LEU A 47 13.45 5.66 5.21
CA LEU A 47 13.37 4.23 4.95
C LEU A 47 14.58 3.72 4.17
N ALA A 48 15.03 4.42 3.13
CA ALA A 48 16.20 4.02 2.35
C ALA A 48 17.46 3.89 3.23
N GLY A 49 17.62 4.74 4.24
CA GLY A 49 18.67 4.64 5.26
C GLY A 49 18.63 3.33 6.07
N PHE A 50 17.44 2.85 6.40
CA PHE A 50 17.24 1.60 7.12
C PHE A 50 17.71 0.38 6.30
N TYR A 51 17.43 0.36 5.01
CA TYR A 51 17.89 -0.70 4.10
C TYR A 51 19.39 -0.63 3.82
N THR A 52 19.92 0.56 3.52
CA THR A 52 21.35 0.74 3.21
C THR A 52 22.27 0.45 4.40
N SER A 53 21.78 0.57 5.64
CA SER A 53 22.50 0.18 6.85
C SER A 53 22.43 -1.32 7.18
N GLY A 54 21.71 -2.11 6.37
CA GLY A 54 21.55 -3.54 6.57
C GLY A 54 20.48 -3.94 7.59
N GLY A 55 19.55 -3.02 7.90
CA GLY A 55 18.43 -3.28 8.82
C GLY A 55 17.37 -4.24 8.25
N ALA A 56 17.24 -4.31 6.93
CA ALA A 56 16.35 -5.22 6.22
C ALA A 56 16.86 -5.50 4.79
N PHE A 57 16.40 -6.60 4.20
CA PHE A 57 16.67 -6.99 2.83
C PHE A 57 15.42 -7.62 2.23
N VAL A 58 15.13 -7.33 0.96
CA VAL A 58 14.07 -7.99 0.20
C VAL A 58 14.64 -9.23 -0.47
N THR A 59 13.96 -10.35 -0.36
CA THR A 59 14.38 -11.63 -0.97
C THR A 59 13.25 -12.17 -1.84
N GLY A 60 13.55 -12.58 -3.07
CA GLY A 60 12.62 -13.38 -3.89
C GLY A 60 11.82 -12.61 -4.94
N GLU A 61 11.76 -11.28 -4.86
CA GLU A 61 11.04 -10.44 -5.83
C GLU A 61 12.01 -9.88 -6.88
N SER A 62 11.80 -10.20 -8.16
CA SER A 62 12.51 -9.56 -9.28
C SER A 62 11.60 -8.66 -10.11
N LYS A 63 10.31 -8.62 -9.79
CA LYS A 63 9.27 -7.88 -10.50
C LYS A 63 8.42 -7.16 -9.49
N ASP A 64 8.05 -5.92 -9.77
CA ASP A 64 7.02 -5.25 -8.99
C ASP A 64 5.61 -5.61 -9.48
N ILE A 65 4.61 -5.13 -8.74
CA ILE A 65 3.18 -5.33 -9.06
C ILE A 65 2.83 -4.86 -10.47
N THR A 66 3.44 -3.78 -10.96
CA THR A 66 3.13 -3.28 -12.31
C THR A 66 3.63 -4.24 -13.40
N GLU A 67 4.81 -4.84 -13.19
CA GLU A 67 5.35 -5.87 -14.07
C GLU A 67 4.54 -7.17 -13.99
N LEU A 68 4.10 -7.56 -12.79
CA LEU A 68 3.27 -8.75 -12.59
C LEU A 68 1.88 -8.61 -13.24
N LEU A 69 1.26 -7.43 -13.16
CA LEU A 69 0.01 -7.12 -13.86
C LEU A 69 0.19 -7.25 -15.38
N GLN A 70 1.27 -6.68 -15.92
CA GLN A 70 1.56 -6.72 -17.35
C GLN A 70 1.85 -8.14 -17.85
N ASP A 71 2.60 -8.94 -17.08
CA ASP A 71 2.83 -10.36 -17.34
C ASP A 71 1.51 -11.14 -17.40
N GLY A 72 0.56 -10.80 -16.52
CA GLY A 72 -0.80 -11.35 -16.49
C GLY A 72 -1.70 -10.84 -17.62
N GLY A 73 -1.21 -9.95 -18.49
CA GLY A 73 -1.98 -9.35 -19.58
C GLY A 73 -2.95 -8.26 -19.14
N ILE A 74 -2.78 -7.71 -17.93
CA ILE A 74 -3.60 -6.64 -17.37
C ILE A 74 -2.93 -5.29 -17.64
N PRO A 75 -3.50 -4.42 -18.50
CA PRO A 75 -2.93 -3.09 -18.73
C PRO A 75 -3.07 -2.21 -17.49
N LEU A 76 -2.03 -1.47 -17.10
CA LEU A 76 -2.10 -0.55 -15.95
C LEU A 76 -3.22 0.50 -16.12
N THR A 77 -3.51 0.91 -17.35
CA THR A 77 -4.62 1.84 -17.68
C THR A 77 -6.01 1.28 -17.40
N SER A 78 -6.13 -0.03 -17.16
CA SER A 78 -7.39 -0.69 -16.79
C SER A 78 -7.64 -0.69 -15.28
N ILE A 79 -6.62 -0.37 -14.47
CA ILE A 79 -6.74 -0.28 -13.01
C ILE A 79 -7.44 1.02 -12.65
N ASP A 80 -8.67 0.91 -12.16
CA ASP A 80 -9.51 2.04 -11.74
C ASP A 80 -8.97 2.68 -10.47
N THR A 81 -8.58 1.85 -9.51
CA THR A 81 -8.12 2.28 -8.20
C THR A 81 -6.95 1.41 -7.75
N ALA A 82 -5.87 2.05 -7.34
CA ALA A 82 -4.86 1.42 -6.50
C ALA A 82 -5.15 1.86 -5.06
N GLU A 83 -5.50 0.90 -4.24
CA GLU A 83 -5.79 1.10 -2.83
C GLU A 83 -4.50 0.85 -2.03
N ILE A 84 -4.02 1.88 -1.34
CA ILE A 84 -2.87 1.81 -0.43
C ILE A 84 -3.41 2.09 0.96
N LEU A 85 -3.78 1.05 1.72
CA LEU A 85 -4.53 1.24 2.95
C LEU A 85 -4.18 0.26 4.06
N ILE A 86 -3.49 0.79 5.08
CA ILE A 86 -4.07 1.10 6.41
C ILE A 86 -3.04 1.79 7.32
N ASP A 87 -1.74 1.74 6.99
CA ASP A 87 -0.68 2.40 7.80
C ASP A 87 0.42 3.10 6.98
N SER A 88 0.27 3.27 5.66
CA SER A 88 1.32 3.86 4.79
C SER A 88 2.71 3.23 5.01
N HIS A 89 2.76 2.00 5.51
CA HIS A 89 3.99 1.29 5.75
C HIS A 89 4.64 0.91 4.44
N PHE A 90 5.97 0.86 4.45
CA PHE A 90 6.80 0.69 3.27
C PHE A 90 6.52 -0.60 2.49
N ASP A 91 5.91 -1.59 3.12
CA ASP A 91 5.56 -2.91 2.58
C ASP A 91 4.18 -2.98 1.91
N HIS A 92 3.47 -1.86 1.80
CA HIS A 92 2.16 -1.78 1.15
C HIS A 92 2.10 -0.81 -0.04
N ILE A 93 3.12 0.04 -0.23
CA ILE A 93 3.04 1.23 -1.07
C ILE A 93 3.48 1.05 -2.52
N GLY A 94 4.31 0.05 -2.82
CA GLY A 94 4.87 -0.16 -4.16
C GLY A 94 5.49 1.10 -4.78
N ASP A 95 5.46 1.19 -6.11
CA ASP A 95 5.87 2.38 -6.87
C ASP A 95 4.67 2.94 -7.66
N MET A 96 3.92 3.83 -7.01
CA MET A 96 2.73 4.44 -7.64
C MET A 96 3.05 5.30 -8.85
N SER A 97 4.27 5.81 -8.97
CA SER A 97 4.69 6.64 -10.12
C SER A 97 4.65 5.88 -11.46
N LYS A 98 4.59 4.55 -11.42
CA LYS A 98 4.43 3.69 -12.60
C LYS A 98 2.98 3.53 -13.05
N PHE A 99 2.01 3.81 -12.19
CA PHE A 99 0.60 3.79 -12.57
C PHE A 99 0.25 5.05 -13.38
N PRO A 100 -0.66 4.96 -14.36
CA PRO A 100 -1.17 6.14 -15.05
C PRO A 100 -1.90 7.08 -14.09
N ASN A 101 -1.84 8.39 -14.34
CA ASN A 101 -2.57 9.40 -13.58
C ASN A 101 -4.09 9.19 -13.52
N SER A 102 -4.65 8.36 -14.42
CA SER A 102 -6.06 7.96 -14.40
C SER A 102 -6.41 7.00 -13.26
N THR A 103 -5.43 6.33 -12.67
CA THR A 103 -5.63 5.44 -11.54
C THR A 103 -5.89 6.28 -10.28
N ASN A 104 -7.03 6.05 -9.63
CA ASN A 104 -7.35 6.68 -8.36
C ASN A 104 -6.47 6.09 -7.26
N LEU A 105 -6.06 6.92 -6.31
CA LEU A 105 -5.32 6.51 -5.13
C LEU A 105 -6.21 6.70 -3.90
N VAL A 106 -6.42 5.64 -3.13
CA VAL A 106 -7.16 5.72 -1.87
C VAL A 106 -6.19 5.46 -0.71
N ILE A 107 -6.24 6.33 0.31
CA ILE A 107 -5.32 6.33 1.46
C ILE A 107 -6.06 6.24 2.80
N GLY A 108 -5.35 5.75 3.82
CA GLY A 108 -5.83 5.62 5.20
C GLY A 108 -5.99 6.95 5.94
N PRO A 109 -6.87 6.99 6.96
CA PRO A 109 -7.07 8.18 7.78
C PRO A 109 -5.80 8.54 8.55
N GLY A 110 -5.57 9.84 8.73
CA GLY A 110 -4.46 10.33 9.55
C GLY A 110 -3.15 10.48 8.79
N THR A 111 -3.23 10.48 7.45
CA THR A 111 -2.12 10.86 6.59
C THR A 111 -1.74 12.31 6.91
N ASN A 112 -0.63 12.50 7.61
CA ASN A 112 -0.18 13.79 8.14
C ASN A 112 1.15 14.20 7.51
N ASN A 113 1.71 15.36 7.89
CA ASN A 113 2.95 15.86 7.29
C ASN A 113 4.19 14.97 7.49
N VAL A 114 4.19 14.01 8.43
CA VAL A 114 5.26 13.01 8.62
C VAL A 114 5.04 11.79 7.73
N THR A 115 3.81 11.56 7.28
CA THR A 115 3.48 10.54 6.28
C THR A 115 3.65 11.09 4.87
N PHE A 116 3.23 12.35 4.67
CA PHE A 116 3.12 12.98 3.36
C PHE A 116 4.42 13.69 2.94
N PRO A 117 4.72 13.72 1.63
CA PRO A 117 5.89 14.42 1.08
C PRO A 117 5.97 15.89 1.50
N GLY A 118 7.19 16.35 1.78
CA GLY A 118 7.48 17.75 2.16
C GLY A 118 8.07 17.93 3.56
N SER A 119 8.08 16.88 4.39
CA SER A 119 8.85 16.82 5.63
C SER A 119 10.13 15.99 5.44
N PRO A 120 11.25 16.32 6.11
CA PRO A 120 12.43 15.45 6.17
C PRO A 120 12.14 14.04 6.72
N ASP A 121 11.09 13.93 7.54
CA ASP A 121 10.68 12.67 8.17
C ASP A 121 9.59 11.93 7.37
N ALA A 122 9.23 12.44 6.19
CA ALA A 122 8.26 11.80 5.29
C ALA A 122 8.67 10.35 5.00
N ILE A 123 7.71 9.43 5.06
CA ILE A 123 7.90 8.02 4.70
C ILE A 123 7.37 7.69 3.30
N LEU A 124 6.61 8.59 2.68
CA LEU A 124 6.10 8.47 1.31
C LEU A 124 6.76 9.50 0.38
N LEU A 125 6.78 9.21 -0.93
CA LEU A 125 7.43 10.06 -1.94
C LEU A 125 6.40 10.92 -2.69
N GLU A 126 6.77 12.14 -3.07
CA GLU A 126 5.90 13.03 -3.87
C GLU A 126 5.51 12.41 -5.21
N SER A 127 6.43 11.64 -5.81
CA SER A 127 6.20 10.90 -7.04
C SER A 127 5.03 9.93 -6.99
N ASP A 128 4.68 9.44 -5.79
CA ASP A 128 3.63 8.44 -5.61
C ASP A 128 2.22 9.06 -5.63
N PHE A 129 2.14 10.40 -5.55
CA PHE A 129 0.89 11.15 -5.45
C PHE A 129 0.64 12.07 -6.65
N VAL A 130 1.70 12.62 -7.23
CA VAL A 130 1.58 13.66 -8.25
C VAL A 130 0.78 13.15 -9.45
N GLY A 131 -0.32 13.86 -9.73
CA GLY A 131 -1.18 13.59 -10.89
C GLY A 131 -2.30 12.58 -10.63
N HIS A 132 -2.27 11.84 -9.52
CA HIS A 132 -3.36 10.95 -9.13
C HIS A 132 -4.53 11.72 -8.47
N ASN A 133 -5.73 11.18 -8.63
CA ASN A 133 -6.88 11.60 -7.85
C ASN A 133 -6.87 10.87 -6.50
N ILE A 134 -6.69 11.62 -5.40
CA ILE A 134 -6.45 11.05 -4.07
C ILE A 134 -7.72 11.16 -3.20
N THR A 135 -8.10 10.06 -2.56
CA THR A 135 -9.22 10.01 -1.61
C THR A 135 -8.75 9.44 -0.27
N GLU A 136 -8.85 10.23 0.80
CA GLU A 136 -8.64 9.74 2.17
C GLU A 136 -9.92 9.11 2.71
N LEU A 137 -9.80 7.92 3.32
CA LEU A 137 -10.95 7.25 3.92
C LEU A 137 -11.40 7.93 5.21
N ASP A 138 -12.69 8.25 5.27
CA ASP A 138 -13.36 8.72 6.47
C ASP A 138 -14.24 7.63 7.09
N PHE A 139 -13.70 6.97 8.12
CA PHE A 139 -14.41 5.97 8.91
C PHE A 139 -15.41 6.58 9.92
N SER A 140 -15.42 7.90 10.10
CA SER A 140 -16.37 8.61 10.98
C SER A 140 -17.70 8.89 10.27
N ALA A 141 -17.69 9.01 8.94
CA ALA A 141 -18.88 9.28 8.13
C ALA A 141 -19.93 8.16 8.16
N ARG A 142 -19.59 6.95 8.64
CA ARG A 142 -20.48 5.78 8.63
C ARG A 142 -20.61 5.12 10.01
N ASN A 143 -21.82 4.62 10.28
CA ASN A 143 -22.14 3.80 11.46
C ASN A 143 -22.08 2.29 11.17
N LEU A 144 -21.18 1.87 10.28
CA LEU A 144 -20.94 0.45 10.00
C LEU A 144 -19.79 -0.06 10.87
N THR A 145 -20.00 -1.21 11.53
CA THR A 145 -18.98 -1.86 12.35
C THR A 145 -19.02 -3.37 12.23
N PHE A 146 -17.86 -4.02 12.18
CA PHE A 146 -17.71 -5.47 12.32
C PHE A 146 -16.85 -5.76 13.55
N SER A 147 -17.37 -6.54 14.50
CA SER A 147 -16.65 -6.93 15.72
C SER A 147 -16.02 -5.75 16.49
N GLY A 148 -16.68 -4.59 16.49
CA GLY A 148 -16.20 -3.37 17.15
C GLY A 148 -15.25 -2.50 16.31
N LEU A 149 -14.81 -2.97 15.14
CA LEU A 149 -14.01 -2.19 14.19
C LEU A 149 -14.93 -1.38 13.27
N LYS A 150 -14.56 -0.12 13.01
CA LYS A 150 -15.26 0.70 12.00
C LYS A 150 -15.00 0.13 10.62
N ALA A 151 -16.01 0.19 9.75
CA ALA A 151 -15.88 -0.33 8.39
C ALA A 151 -16.52 0.58 7.34
N ILE A 152 -16.00 0.48 6.12
CA ILE A 152 -16.53 1.12 4.92
C ILE A 152 -16.88 0.02 3.93
N ASP A 153 -18.12 0.03 3.44
CA ASP A 153 -18.49 -0.71 2.23
C ASP A 153 -17.94 0.04 1.02
N PHE A 154 -16.87 -0.48 0.43
CA PHE A 154 -16.09 0.23 -0.58
C PHE A 154 -16.87 0.40 -1.88
N PHE A 155 -17.55 -0.66 -2.33
CA PHE A 155 -18.38 -0.63 -3.54
C PHE A 155 -19.82 -0.20 -3.25
N GLY A 156 -20.26 -0.27 -1.99
CA GLY A 156 -21.62 0.12 -1.58
C GLY A 156 -22.68 -0.94 -1.88
N ASP A 157 -22.28 -2.14 -2.31
CA ASP A 157 -23.16 -3.26 -2.61
C ASP A 157 -22.99 -4.45 -1.63
N GLY A 158 -22.19 -4.26 -0.59
CA GLY A 158 -21.93 -5.25 0.46
C GLY A 158 -20.96 -6.37 0.10
N SER A 159 -20.21 -6.23 -1.00
CA SER A 159 -19.26 -7.24 -1.47
C SER A 159 -17.83 -7.09 -0.94
N PHE A 160 -17.41 -5.88 -0.58
CA PHE A 160 -16.04 -5.57 -0.18
C PHE A 160 -16.02 -4.51 0.93
N TYR A 161 -15.42 -4.87 2.06
CA TYR A 161 -15.38 -4.01 3.25
C TYR A 161 -13.95 -3.71 3.66
N LEU A 162 -13.67 -2.42 3.84
CA LEU A 162 -12.45 -1.92 4.46
C LEU A 162 -12.68 -1.78 5.95
N LEU A 163 -11.79 -2.35 6.76
CA LEU A 163 -11.88 -2.31 8.21
C LEU A 163 -10.79 -1.39 8.76
N ASN A 164 -11.17 -0.49 9.66
CA ASN A 164 -10.22 0.34 10.40
C ASN A 164 -9.62 -0.51 11.53
N THR A 165 -8.44 -1.06 11.27
CA THR A 165 -7.66 -1.84 12.22
C THR A 165 -6.47 -1.04 12.73
N PRO A 166 -6.04 -1.21 13.99
CA PRO A 166 -4.74 -0.71 14.42
C PRO A 166 -3.62 -1.37 13.61
N GLY A 167 -2.68 -0.56 13.12
CA GLY A 167 -1.36 -0.97 12.66
C GLY A 167 -0.35 -1.01 13.81
#